data_AF-A0A956G0U6-F1
#
_entry.id   AF-A0A956G0U6-F1
#
_cell.length_a   1.000
_cell.length_b   1.000
_cell.length_c   1.000
_cell.angle_alpha   90.00
_cell.angle_beta   90.00
_cell.angle_gamma   90.00
#
_symmetry.space_group_name_H-M   'P 1'
#
loop_
_entity.id
_entity.type
_entity.pdbx_description
1 polymer ?
#
loop_
_entity_poly.entity_id
_entity_poly.type
_entity_poly.pdbx_seq_one_letter_code
_entity_poly.pdbx_strand_id
1 'polypeptide(L)'
;LAGGCRPAATEAPAEVSLGGGILSPARVFRFDLQVEVPVAPAQAYAMFTAEIGRWWDHHYAPEEPVALLLEPTPGGAFYEVIDRRGAAAEHARVITAIPGELLRFVGPMGLAGEAVEMVHTLRFAAMEGDDAGRTRVSLEVRGLGDIDSDEARVVEAVWAHFLDEAYRPYVEGRAAAAGAEAAEAPATAASVSLYRQAPMPGPRGLGRGYYSHIDRGRARNYHHADDFRLASDATIRAIRWWGAAEVGEGGGEGAPNIRDYTLRILGADAEGGPGPVLYEQTIAAEATMPTPTGRRGRGAQRAHGEEHVHTVDLARALELDGETTYFLAILAHRSDPAGDTWQWSDAEARNRRSFSRPVDAVVWQDLIDADSAFELLGVTR
;
A
#
# COMPACT_ATOMS: atom_id res chain seq x y z
N LEU A 1 -40.01 -14.44 54.98
CA LEU A 1 -40.39 -13.02 55.14
C LEU A 1 -39.78 -12.26 53.97
N ALA A 2 -40.59 -12.04 52.93
CA ALA A 2 -40.19 -11.39 51.70
C ALA A 2 -40.12 -9.87 51.91
N GLY A 3 -38.96 -9.26 51.69
CA GLY A 3 -38.79 -7.81 51.65
C GLY A 3 -38.91 -7.31 50.22
N GLY A 4 -40.12 -6.88 49.83
CA GLY A 4 -40.37 -6.23 48.55
C GLY A 4 -40.00 -4.75 48.59
N CYS A 5 -39.06 -4.33 47.75
CA CYS A 5 -38.88 -2.92 47.39
C CYS A 5 -40.05 -2.51 46.49
N ARG A 6 -40.90 -1.59 46.97
CA ARG A 6 -41.92 -0.91 46.16
C ARG A 6 -41.23 0.20 45.36
N PRO A 7 -41.40 0.30 44.03
CA PRO A 7 -40.99 1.50 43.31
C PRO A 7 -41.89 2.67 43.70
N ALA A 8 -41.29 3.85 43.82
CA ALA A 8 -42.02 5.11 43.96
C ALA A 8 -42.91 5.32 42.72
N ALA A 9 -44.06 5.95 42.91
CA ALA A 9 -44.96 6.31 41.81
C ALA A 9 -44.23 7.26 40.85
N THR A 10 -43.83 6.73 39.69
CA THR A 10 -43.35 7.53 38.57
C THR A 10 -44.55 8.31 38.04
N GLU A 11 -44.46 9.64 38.02
CA GLU A 11 -45.35 10.45 37.19
C GLU A 11 -45.31 9.87 35.76
N ALA A 12 -46.49 9.66 35.18
CA ALA A 12 -46.57 9.23 33.79
C ALA A 12 -45.76 10.24 32.95
N PRO A 13 -44.83 9.78 32.09
CA PRO A 13 -44.15 10.69 31.18
C PRO A 13 -45.23 11.41 30.37
N ALA A 14 -45.11 12.72 30.25
CA ALA A 14 -45.96 13.52 29.40
C ALA A 14 -46.09 12.80 28.04
N GLU A 15 -47.31 12.62 27.55
CA GLU A 15 -47.55 12.12 26.20
C GLU A 15 -46.79 13.03 25.24
N VAL A 16 -45.67 12.53 24.71
CA VAL A 16 -45.05 13.11 23.52
C VAL A 16 -46.05 12.86 22.41
N SER A 17 -46.83 13.88 22.09
CA SER A 17 -47.60 13.93 20.86
C SER A 17 -46.60 13.77 19.71
N LEU A 18 -46.53 12.56 19.15
CA LEU A 18 -45.93 12.34 17.85
C LEU A 18 -46.81 13.13 16.87
N GLY A 19 -46.43 14.39 16.61
CA GLY A 19 -47.04 15.19 15.57
C GLY A 19 -47.11 14.33 14.32
N GLY A 20 -48.29 14.29 13.67
CA GLY A 20 -48.60 13.41 12.54
C GLY A 20 -47.69 13.66 11.35
N GLY A 21 -46.45 13.18 11.44
CA GLY A 21 -45.48 13.16 10.37
C GLY A 21 -45.98 12.18 9.33
N ILE A 22 -46.25 12.72 8.15
CA ILE A 22 -46.51 11.91 6.96
C ILE A 22 -45.20 11.16 6.71
N LEU A 23 -45.18 9.85 6.91
CA LEU A 23 -44.04 9.01 6.55
C LEU A 23 -43.79 9.16 5.05
N SER A 24 -42.67 9.75 4.65
CA SER A 24 -42.20 9.69 3.26
C SER A 24 -41.78 8.25 2.96
N PRO A 25 -42.27 7.62 1.87
CA PRO A 25 -41.83 6.29 1.51
C PRO A 25 -40.38 6.33 1.05
N ALA A 26 -39.52 5.48 1.63
CA ALA A 26 -38.18 5.26 1.12
C ALA A 26 -38.24 4.74 -0.32
N ARG A 27 -37.37 5.25 -1.18
CA ARG A 27 -37.31 4.92 -2.60
C ARG A 27 -36.07 4.10 -2.89
N VAL A 28 -36.17 3.22 -3.88
CA VAL A 28 -35.08 2.36 -4.34
C VAL A 28 -34.72 2.76 -5.76
N PHE A 29 -33.42 2.80 -6.06
CA PHE A 29 -32.93 2.97 -7.42
C PHE A 29 -31.77 2.00 -7.70
N ARG A 30 -31.53 1.75 -8.99
CA ARG A 30 -30.42 0.96 -9.49
C ARG A 30 -29.99 1.48 -10.85
N PHE A 31 -28.68 1.49 -11.09
CA PHE A 31 -28.10 1.63 -12.41
C PHE A 31 -26.80 0.81 -12.51
N ASP A 32 -26.34 0.62 -13.75
CA ASP A 32 -25.14 -0.14 -14.08
C ASP A 32 -24.32 0.68 -15.09
N LEU A 33 -23.01 0.81 -14.88
CA LEU A 33 -22.09 1.54 -15.74
C LEU A 33 -20.88 0.66 -16.09
N GLN A 34 -20.22 0.96 -17.20
CA GLN A 34 -19.06 0.21 -17.66
C GLN A 34 -18.07 1.09 -18.42
N VAL A 35 -16.79 0.88 -18.15
CA VAL A 35 -15.67 1.43 -18.93
C VAL A 35 -14.66 0.34 -19.27
N GLU A 36 -13.80 0.60 -20.26
CA GLU A 36 -12.73 -0.31 -20.67
C GLU A 36 -11.40 0.44 -20.57
N VAL A 37 -10.39 -0.18 -19.95
CA VAL A 37 -9.10 0.46 -19.69
C VAL A 37 -7.92 -0.38 -20.20
N PRO A 38 -6.82 0.25 -20.65
CA PRO A 38 -5.73 -0.43 -21.35
C PRO A 38 -4.69 -1.09 -20.43
N VAL A 39 -5.13 -1.69 -19.32
CA VAL A 39 -4.27 -2.35 -18.34
C VAL A 39 -4.93 -3.61 -17.78
N ALA A 40 -4.13 -4.53 -17.23
CA ALA A 40 -4.62 -5.79 -16.68
C ALA A 40 -5.48 -5.57 -15.41
N PRO A 41 -6.39 -6.50 -15.06
CA PRO A 41 -7.36 -6.28 -13.98
C PRO A 41 -6.74 -5.93 -12.63
N ALA A 42 -5.61 -6.57 -12.28
CA ALA A 42 -4.85 -6.26 -11.08
C ALA A 42 -4.33 -4.81 -11.05
N GLN A 43 -3.85 -4.30 -12.19
CA GLN A 43 -3.34 -2.94 -12.32
C GLN A 43 -4.49 -1.93 -12.32
N ALA A 44 -5.60 -2.21 -13.02
CA ALA A 44 -6.80 -1.38 -12.98
C ALA A 44 -7.32 -1.23 -11.55
N TYR A 45 -7.42 -2.34 -10.81
CA TYR A 45 -7.84 -2.35 -9.41
C TYR A 45 -6.89 -1.53 -8.52
N ALA A 46 -5.57 -1.69 -8.68
CA ALA A 46 -4.58 -0.95 -7.91
C ALA A 46 -4.70 0.57 -8.16
N MET A 47 -4.81 0.99 -9.42
CA MET A 47 -5.02 2.39 -9.79
C MET A 47 -6.34 2.95 -9.26
N PHE A 48 -7.41 2.15 -9.28
CA PHE A 48 -8.71 2.57 -8.74
C PHE A 48 -8.63 2.80 -7.22
N THR A 49 -7.87 1.96 -6.52
CA THR A 49 -7.85 1.95 -5.05
C THR A 49 -6.69 2.77 -4.45
N ALA A 50 -5.45 2.37 -4.69
CA ALA A 50 -4.27 2.98 -4.10
C ALA A 50 -3.98 4.39 -4.67
N GLU A 51 -4.47 4.69 -5.87
CA GLU A 51 -4.27 5.99 -6.53
C GLU A 51 -5.56 6.82 -6.59
N ILE A 52 -6.56 6.54 -5.74
CA ILE A 52 -7.88 7.21 -5.78
C ILE A 52 -7.79 8.74 -5.75
N GLY A 53 -6.94 9.31 -4.89
CA GLY A 53 -6.73 10.76 -4.82
C GLY A 53 -6.00 11.38 -6.02
N ARG A 54 -5.68 10.61 -7.06
CA ARG A 54 -5.09 11.12 -8.31
C ARG A 54 -6.11 11.34 -9.42
N TRP A 55 -7.23 10.63 -9.38
CA TRP A 55 -8.26 10.69 -10.42
C TRP A 55 -9.61 11.11 -9.88
N TRP A 56 -9.90 10.89 -8.60
CA TRP A 56 -11.12 11.36 -7.97
C TRP A 56 -11.07 12.88 -7.76
N ASP A 57 -12.11 13.60 -8.18
CA ASP A 57 -12.11 15.07 -8.25
C ASP A 57 -13.28 15.73 -7.50
N HIS A 58 -14.07 14.97 -6.73
CA HIS A 58 -15.15 15.49 -5.90
C HIS A 58 -14.85 15.31 -4.40
N HIS A 59 -14.97 16.38 -3.62
CA HIS A 59 -14.65 16.37 -2.19
C HIS A 59 -15.55 17.35 -1.41
N TYR A 60 -15.75 17.10 -0.11
CA TYR A 60 -16.47 18.01 0.79
C TYR A 60 -15.62 19.19 1.25
N ALA A 61 -14.29 19.05 1.23
CA ALA A 61 -13.40 20.14 1.58
C ALA A 61 -13.70 21.38 0.70
N PRO A 62 -13.77 22.60 1.27
CA PRO A 62 -13.99 23.82 0.50
C PRO A 62 -12.80 24.19 -0.41
N GLU A 63 -11.62 23.66 -0.07
CA GLU A 63 -10.38 23.71 -0.84
C GLU A 63 -9.94 22.26 -1.13
N GLU A 64 -8.82 22.08 -1.83
CA GLU A 64 -8.25 20.76 -2.09
C GLU A 64 -7.99 20.00 -0.77
N PRO A 65 -8.50 18.77 -0.60
CA PRO A 65 -8.25 17.99 0.60
C PRO A 65 -6.76 17.65 0.74
N VAL A 66 -6.31 17.43 1.98
CA VAL A 66 -4.95 16.94 2.25
C VAL A 66 -4.72 15.58 1.61
N ALA A 67 -5.74 14.72 1.62
CA ALA A 67 -5.72 13.42 0.97
C ALA A 67 -7.13 12.90 0.73
N LEU A 68 -7.30 12.13 -0.35
CA LEU A 68 -8.43 11.24 -0.61
C LEU A 68 -7.91 9.80 -0.55
N LEU A 69 -8.48 9.00 0.34
CA LEU A 69 -7.97 7.69 0.70
C LEU A 69 -9.07 6.64 0.65
N LEU A 70 -8.76 5.50 0.03
CA LEU A 70 -9.59 4.30 0.07
C LEU A 70 -8.76 3.18 0.68
N GLU A 71 -9.27 2.57 1.74
CA GLU A 71 -8.68 1.41 2.39
C GLU A 71 -9.34 0.13 1.84
N PRO A 72 -8.74 -0.58 0.87
CA PRO A 72 -9.40 -1.68 0.16
C PRO A 72 -9.37 -3.00 0.96
N THR A 73 -9.88 -2.96 2.20
CA THR A 73 -10.00 -4.12 3.09
C THR A 73 -11.38 -4.11 3.75
N PRO A 74 -11.96 -5.28 4.11
CA PRO A 74 -13.26 -5.30 4.79
C PRO A 74 -13.25 -4.46 6.07
N GLY A 75 -14.18 -3.51 6.18
CA GLY A 75 -14.28 -2.55 7.27
C GLY A 75 -13.50 -1.24 7.05
N GLY A 76 -12.60 -1.20 6.06
CA GLY A 76 -11.86 0.00 5.67
C GLY A 76 -12.78 1.10 5.14
N ALA A 77 -12.33 2.36 5.23
CA ALA A 77 -13.10 3.52 4.81
C ALA A 77 -12.66 4.07 3.45
N PHE A 78 -13.61 4.67 2.73
CA PHE A 78 -13.36 5.69 1.73
C PHE A 78 -13.63 7.05 2.37
N TYR A 79 -12.62 7.89 2.49
CA TYR A 79 -12.72 9.16 3.19
C TYR A 79 -11.73 10.20 2.65
N GLU A 80 -12.02 11.46 2.95
CA GLU A 80 -11.09 12.56 2.72
C GLU A 80 -10.56 13.11 4.05
N VAL A 81 -9.31 13.55 4.03
CA VAL A 81 -8.70 14.34 5.09
C VAL A 81 -8.77 15.79 4.67
N ILE A 82 -9.61 16.56 5.33
CA ILE A 82 -9.88 17.96 4.99
C ILE A 82 -8.70 18.83 5.43
N ASP A 83 -8.21 18.63 6.66
CA ASP A 83 -7.09 19.40 7.18
C ASP A 83 -6.13 18.58 8.06
N ARG A 84 -4.95 19.16 8.31
CA ARG A 84 -3.93 18.56 9.18
C ARG A 84 -4.28 18.60 10.68
N ARG A 85 -5.41 19.20 11.06
CA ARG A 85 -5.89 19.28 12.45
C ARG A 85 -6.83 18.12 12.79
N GLY A 86 -7.19 17.31 11.80
CA GLY A 86 -7.99 16.09 11.96
C GLY A 86 -9.43 16.21 11.45
N ALA A 87 -9.78 17.29 10.74
CA ALA A 87 -11.06 17.33 10.03
C ALA A 87 -11.04 16.31 8.88
N ALA A 88 -12.08 15.48 8.80
CA ALA A 88 -12.23 14.44 7.79
C ALA A 88 -13.71 14.16 7.53
N ALA A 89 -14.02 13.61 6.36
CA ALA A 89 -15.36 13.17 5.99
C ALA A 89 -15.31 11.75 5.39
N GLU A 90 -16.19 10.88 5.87
CA GLU A 90 -16.32 9.50 5.38
C GLU A 90 -17.39 9.45 4.29
N HIS A 91 -17.04 8.89 3.12
CA HIS A 91 -17.95 8.69 2.00
C HIS A 91 -18.60 7.30 2.04
N ALA A 92 -17.82 6.27 2.38
CA ALA A 92 -18.29 4.88 2.39
C ALA A 92 -17.39 3.95 3.22
N ARG A 93 -17.87 2.73 3.47
CA ARG A 93 -17.12 1.60 4.07
C ARG A 93 -17.06 0.41 3.14
N VAL A 94 -15.88 -0.20 3.05
CA VAL A 94 -15.63 -1.40 2.24
C VAL A 94 -16.24 -2.63 2.91
N ILE A 95 -17.05 -3.37 2.15
CA ILE A 95 -17.66 -4.64 2.53
C ILE A 95 -16.81 -5.81 2.03
N THR A 96 -16.29 -5.72 0.81
CA THR A 96 -15.55 -6.80 0.16
C THR A 96 -14.47 -6.22 -0.74
N ALA A 97 -13.28 -6.80 -0.67
CA ALA A 97 -12.15 -6.46 -1.52
C ALA A 97 -11.46 -7.76 -1.95
N ILE A 98 -11.45 -8.04 -3.25
CA ILE A 98 -10.70 -9.11 -3.90
C ILE A 98 -9.80 -8.42 -4.93
N PRO A 99 -8.49 -8.30 -4.66
CA PRO A 99 -7.57 -7.60 -5.53
C PRO A 99 -7.65 -8.06 -6.98
N GLY A 100 -7.82 -7.12 -7.90
CA GLY A 100 -7.91 -7.39 -9.33
C GLY A 100 -9.26 -7.91 -9.83
N GLU A 101 -10.26 -8.10 -8.96
CA GLU A 101 -11.53 -8.74 -9.34
C GLU A 101 -12.77 -7.98 -8.85
N LEU A 102 -12.84 -7.62 -7.57
CA LEU A 102 -14.06 -7.13 -6.94
C LEU A 102 -13.74 -6.12 -5.84
N LEU A 103 -14.41 -4.97 -5.91
CA LEU A 103 -14.49 -4.03 -4.80
C LEU A 103 -15.97 -3.75 -4.52
N ARG A 104 -16.37 -3.85 -3.26
CA ARG A 104 -17.71 -3.49 -2.81
C ARG A 104 -17.64 -2.62 -1.58
N PHE A 105 -18.36 -1.50 -1.60
CA PHE A 105 -18.50 -0.60 -0.46
C PHE A 105 -19.94 -0.09 -0.34
N VAL A 106 -20.27 0.39 0.85
CA VAL A 106 -21.57 0.94 1.21
C VAL A 106 -21.41 2.32 1.82
N GLY A 107 -22.25 3.26 1.41
CA GLY A 107 -22.28 4.59 1.99
C GLY A 107 -23.12 5.57 1.19
N PRO A 108 -23.37 6.76 1.74
CA PRO A 108 -24.08 7.83 1.05
C PRO A 108 -23.22 8.57 0.01
N MET A 109 -21.91 8.29 -0.05
CA MET A 109 -20.96 8.99 -0.93
C MET A 109 -21.02 10.51 -0.69
N GLY A 110 -21.28 11.31 -1.73
CA GLY A 110 -21.44 12.75 -1.68
C GLY A 110 -22.73 13.23 -0.98
N LEU A 111 -23.62 12.32 -0.59
CA LEU A 111 -24.90 12.62 0.06
C LEU A 111 -24.85 12.45 1.59
N ALA A 112 -23.67 12.49 2.21
CA ALA A 112 -23.52 12.45 3.65
C ALA A 112 -24.27 13.64 4.30
N GLY A 113 -25.35 13.32 5.00
CA GLY A 113 -26.32 14.30 5.52
C GLY A 113 -27.75 13.94 5.15
N GLU A 114 -27.93 13.21 4.04
CA GLU A 114 -29.21 12.69 3.59
C GLU A 114 -29.47 11.28 4.13
N ALA A 115 -30.76 10.91 4.25
CA ALA A 115 -31.19 9.59 4.68
C ALA A 115 -31.14 8.59 3.51
N VAL A 116 -29.95 8.38 2.93
CA VAL A 116 -29.71 7.48 1.79
C VAL A 116 -28.51 6.57 2.04
N GLU A 117 -28.63 5.31 1.62
CA GLU A 117 -27.54 4.34 1.64
C GLU A 117 -27.45 3.63 0.29
N MET A 118 -26.23 3.50 -0.22
CA MET A 118 -25.97 2.90 -1.53
C MET A 118 -24.91 1.81 -1.43
N VAL A 119 -25.19 0.65 -2.01
CA VAL A 119 -24.21 -0.40 -2.23
C VAL A 119 -23.63 -0.26 -3.63
N HIS A 120 -22.31 -0.12 -3.69
CA HIS A 120 -21.54 0.00 -4.92
C HIS A 120 -20.76 -1.29 -5.13
N THR A 121 -20.92 -1.94 -6.27
CA THR A 121 -20.19 -3.16 -6.63
C THR A 121 -19.40 -2.91 -7.91
N LEU A 122 -18.09 -2.78 -7.78
CA LEU A 122 -17.14 -2.70 -8.89
C LEU A 122 -16.56 -4.08 -9.21
N ARG A 123 -16.49 -4.42 -10.50
CA ARG A 123 -15.84 -5.64 -10.99
C ARG A 123 -14.81 -5.30 -12.05
N PHE A 124 -13.68 -5.98 -11.98
CA PHE A 124 -12.55 -5.85 -12.88
C PHE A 124 -12.37 -7.19 -13.59
N ALA A 125 -12.68 -7.24 -14.87
CA ALA A 125 -12.60 -8.48 -15.65
C ALA A 125 -11.69 -8.28 -16.86
N ALA A 126 -10.82 -9.25 -17.11
CA ALA A 126 -10.07 -9.31 -18.37
C ALA A 126 -11.04 -9.39 -19.55
N MET A 127 -10.73 -8.68 -20.63
CA MET A 127 -11.53 -8.80 -21.85
C MET A 127 -11.21 -10.10 -22.57
N GLU A 128 -12.25 -10.87 -22.95
CA GLU A 128 -12.07 -12.12 -23.69
C GLU A 128 -11.38 -11.88 -25.04
N GLY A 129 -10.41 -12.73 -25.38
CA GLY A 129 -9.69 -12.68 -26.66
C GLY A 129 -8.68 -11.54 -26.77
N ASP A 130 -8.34 -10.88 -25.66
CA ASP A 130 -7.42 -9.74 -25.67
C ASP A 130 -6.03 -10.08 -25.13
N ASP A 131 -5.07 -10.25 -26.05
CA ASP A 131 -3.65 -10.43 -25.71
C ASP A 131 -3.00 -9.14 -25.19
N ALA A 132 -3.66 -7.98 -25.36
CA ALA A 132 -3.18 -6.68 -24.88
C ALA A 132 -3.45 -6.45 -23.38
N GLY A 133 -4.13 -7.38 -22.71
CA GLY A 133 -4.35 -7.33 -21.26
C GLY A 133 -5.28 -6.21 -20.81
N ARG A 134 -6.31 -5.83 -21.59
CA ARG A 134 -7.31 -4.81 -21.20
C ARG A 134 -8.28 -5.32 -20.14
N THR A 135 -8.85 -4.36 -19.41
CA THR A 135 -9.84 -4.63 -18.36
C THR A 135 -11.16 -3.95 -18.68
N ARG A 136 -12.24 -4.71 -18.54
CA ARG A 136 -13.59 -4.18 -18.39
C ARG A 136 -13.84 -3.89 -16.92
N VAL A 137 -14.10 -2.63 -16.60
CA VAL A 137 -14.52 -2.19 -15.27
C VAL A 137 -16.02 -1.95 -15.31
N SER A 138 -16.77 -2.65 -14.47
CA SER A 138 -18.23 -2.49 -14.36
C SER A 138 -18.60 -2.07 -12.95
N LEU A 139 -19.55 -1.15 -12.84
CA LEU A 139 -20.11 -0.67 -11.59
C LEU A 139 -21.61 -0.96 -11.57
N GLU A 140 -22.09 -1.59 -10.51
CA GLU A 140 -23.50 -1.69 -10.17
C GLU A 140 -23.76 -0.88 -8.90
N VAL A 141 -24.73 0.03 -8.93
CA VAL A 141 -25.16 0.80 -7.76
C VAL A 141 -26.59 0.43 -7.41
N ARG A 142 -26.85 0.15 -6.13
CA ARG A 142 -28.20 -0.03 -5.57
C ARG A 142 -28.38 0.90 -4.39
N GLY A 143 -29.30 1.84 -4.49
CA GLY A 143 -29.60 2.80 -3.43
C GLY A 143 -30.98 2.62 -2.81
N LEU A 144 -31.09 2.98 -1.54
CA LEU A 144 -32.33 3.07 -0.77
C LEU A 144 -32.29 4.35 0.07
N GLY A 145 -33.34 5.17 0.04
CA GLY A 145 -33.40 6.33 0.91
C GLY A 145 -34.49 7.36 0.59
N ASP A 146 -34.38 8.51 1.25
CA ASP A 146 -35.11 9.73 0.91
C ASP A 146 -34.42 10.43 -0.26
N ILE A 147 -34.65 9.89 -1.47
CA ILE A 147 -34.04 10.37 -2.71
C ILE A 147 -35.05 10.27 -3.84
N ASP A 148 -35.25 11.35 -4.60
CA ASP A 148 -36.15 11.33 -5.74
C ASP A 148 -35.50 10.80 -7.03
N SER A 149 -36.29 10.70 -8.10
CA SER A 149 -35.82 10.17 -9.39
C SER A 149 -34.83 11.09 -10.10
N ASP A 150 -34.81 12.37 -9.77
CA ASP A 150 -33.98 13.38 -10.41
C ASP A 150 -32.62 13.36 -9.74
N GLU A 151 -32.60 13.29 -8.41
CA GLU A 151 -31.39 13.06 -7.60
C GLU A 151 -30.73 11.72 -7.93
N ALA A 152 -31.50 10.63 -8.07
CA ALA A 152 -30.94 9.33 -8.47
C ALA A 152 -30.24 9.39 -9.85
N ARG A 153 -30.77 10.19 -10.79
CA ARG A 153 -30.13 10.44 -12.09
C ARG A 153 -28.88 11.29 -11.98
N VAL A 154 -28.83 12.22 -11.02
CA VAL A 154 -27.61 12.96 -10.71
C VAL A 154 -26.53 12.02 -10.17
N VAL A 155 -26.88 11.10 -9.26
CA VAL A 155 -25.94 10.08 -8.75
C VAL A 155 -25.38 9.22 -9.89
N GLU A 156 -26.22 8.78 -10.83
CA GLU A 156 -25.79 8.05 -12.02
C GLU A 156 -24.84 8.87 -12.89
N ALA A 157 -25.17 10.13 -13.16
CA ALA A 157 -24.34 11.02 -13.98
C ALA A 157 -22.98 11.30 -13.34
N VAL A 158 -22.94 11.50 -12.02
CA VAL A 158 -21.68 11.70 -11.26
C VAL A 158 -20.81 10.44 -11.33
N TRP A 159 -21.39 9.25 -11.20
CA TRP A 159 -20.63 8.01 -11.37
C TRP A 159 -20.15 7.78 -12.82
N ALA A 160 -20.93 8.20 -13.82
CA ALA A 160 -20.51 8.15 -15.21
C ALA A 160 -19.29 9.06 -15.44
N HIS A 161 -19.31 10.27 -14.89
CA HIS A 161 -18.17 11.18 -14.90
C HIS A 161 -16.94 10.54 -14.22
N PHE A 162 -17.08 10.00 -13.00
CA PHE A 162 -15.97 9.35 -12.31
C PHE A 162 -15.32 8.22 -13.10
N LEU A 163 -16.11 7.35 -13.72
CA LEU A 163 -15.55 6.22 -14.45
C LEU A 163 -15.01 6.61 -15.82
N ASP A 164 -15.77 7.39 -16.59
CA ASP A 164 -15.49 7.62 -18.01
C ASP A 164 -14.63 8.86 -18.27
N GLU A 165 -14.84 9.93 -17.50
CA GLU A 165 -14.16 11.21 -17.71
C GLU A 165 -12.95 11.40 -16.79
N ALA A 166 -12.90 10.71 -15.65
CA ALA A 166 -11.82 10.84 -14.68
C ALA A 166 -10.91 9.58 -14.61
N TYR A 167 -11.45 8.44 -14.21
CA TYR A 167 -10.69 7.21 -14.01
C TYR A 167 -10.11 6.64 -15.32
N ARG A 168 -10.93 6.49 -16.37
CA ARG A 168 -10.45 5.94 -17.64
C ARG A 168 -9.30 6.77 -18.24
N PRO A 169 -9.41 8.11 -18.41
CA PRO A 169 -8.32 8.91 -18.95
C PRO A 169 -7.06 8.88 -18.09
N TYR A 170 -7.22 8.80 -16.76
CA TYR A 170 -6.10 8.62 -15.85
C TYR A 170 -5.33 7.31 -16.11
N VAL A 171 -6.04 6.20 -16.25
CA VAL A 171 -5.43 4.90 -16.55
C VAL A 171 -4.78 4.88 -17.94
N GLU A 172 -5.45 5.46 -18.95
CA GLU A 172 -4.90 5.60 -20.31
C GLU A 172 -3.62 6.44 -20.30
N GLY A 173 -3.60 7.56 -19.56
CA GLY A 173 -2.41 8.39 -19.39
C GLY A 173 -1.27 7.65 -18.70
N ARG A 174 -1.55 6.87 -17.65
CA ARG A 174 -0.54 6.05 -16.95
C ARG A 174 0.02 4.94 -17.86
N ALA A 175 -0.84 4.27 -18.63
CA ALA A 175 -0.42 3.26 -19.58
C ALA A 175 0.42 3.85 -20.72
N ALA A 176 0.04 5.02 -21.24
CA ALA A 176 0.80 5.73 -22.27
C ALA A 176 2.16 6.20 -21.76
N ALA A 177 2.23 6.74 -20.54
CA ALA A 177 3.49 7.15 -19.91
C ALA A 177 4.43 5.96 -19.71
N ALA A 178 3.92 4.83 -19.20
CA ALA A 178 4.69 3.60 -19.06
C ALA A 178 5.17 3.05 -20.41
N GLY A 179 4.33 3.14 -21.45
CA GLY A 179 4.68 2.77 -22.82
C GLY A 179 5.75 3.68 -23.44
N ALA A 180 5.68 4.99 -23.19
CA ALA A 180 6.66 5.97 -23.66
C ALA A 180 8.01 5.79 -22.94
N GLU A 181 7.99 5.59 -21.63
CA GLU A 181 9.17 5.26 -20.82
C GLU A 181 9.82 3.94 -21.28
N ALA A 182 9.00 2.93 -21.60
CA ALA A 182 9.46 1.66 -22.17
C ALA A 182 9.97 1.76 -23.62
N ALA A 183 9.49 2.74 -24.40
CA ALA A 183 9.92 2.97 -25.79
C ALA A 183 11.19 3.84 -25.88
N GLU A 184 11.44 4.70 -24.90
CA GLU A 184 12.66 5.49 -24.78
C GLU A 184 13.78 4.71 -24.06
N ALA A 185 13.42 3.72 -23.25
CA ALA A 185 14.33 2.67 -22.83
C ALA A 185 14.69 1.78 -24.04
N PRO A 186 15.97 1.42 -24.26
CA PRO A 186 16.31 0.44 -25.29
C PRO A 186 15.49 -0.83 -25.02
N ALA A 187 14.86 -1.40 -26.06
CA ALA A 187 14.00 -2.58 -25.97
C ALA A 187 14.64 -3.66 -25.10
N THR A 188 14.22 -3.72 -23.84
CA THR A 188 14.88 -4.49 -22.81
C THR A 188 13.98 -5.68 -22.55
N ALA A 189 14.51 -6.90 -22.79
CA ALA A 189 13.84 -8.13 -22.45
C ALA A 189 13.25 -8.03 -21.04
N ALA A 190 12.00 -8.46 -20.88
CA ALA A 190 11.27 -8.39 -19.61
C ALA A 190 12.16 -8.92 -18.48
N SER A 191 12.38 -8.09 -17.46
CA SER A 191 13.22 -8.46 -16.32
C SER A 191 12.63 -9.69 -15.64
N VAL A 192 13.42 -10.75 -15.52
CA VAL A 192 13.08 -11.96 -14.77
C VAL A 192 13.65 -11.88 -13.35
N SER A 193 13.13 -12.70 -12.44
CA SER A 193 13.73 -12.92 -11.13
C SER A 193 15.05 -13.66 -11.30
N LEU A 194 16.17 -12.97 -11.06
CA LEU A 194 17.52 -13.52 -11.16
C LEU A 194 17.98 -14.15 -9.84
N TYR A 195 17.49 -13.61 -8.72
CA TYR A 195 17.77 -14.06 -7.38
C TYR A 195 16.63 -13.67 -6.46
N ARG A 196 16.29 -14.55 -5.51
CA ARG A 196 15.22 -14.30 -4.55
C ARG A 196 15.48 -14.97 -3.21
N GLN A 197 15.45 -14.18 -2.15
CA GLN A 197 15.21 -14.61 -0.78
C GLN A 197 13.77 -14.25 -0.42
N ALA A 198 12.88 -15.25 -0.56
CA ALA A 198 11.47 -15.03 -0.30
C ALA A 198 11.23 -14.81 1.20
N PRO A 199 10.33 -13.89 1.57
CA PRO A 199 10.06 -13.64 2.98
C PRO A 199 9.35 -14.84 3.63
N MET A 200 9.58 -15.04 4.93
CA MET A 200 8.98 -16.15 5.67
C MET A 200 7.44 -16.06 5.70
N PRO A 201 6.71 -17.12 5.30
CA PRO A 201 5.27 -17.18 5.48
C PRO A 201 4.90 -17.30 6.97
N GLY A 202 3.87 -16.54 7.38
CA GLY A 202 3.23 -16.66 8.70
C GLY A 202 3.54 -15.54 9.70
N PRO A 203 2.90 -15.58 10.89
CA PRO A 203 2.89 -14.48 11.87
C PRO A 203 4.25 -14.23 12.56
N ARG A 204 5.29 -15.00 12.20
CA ARG A 204 6.67 -14.84 12.69
C ARG A 204 7.57 -14.12 11.67
N GLY A 205 7.05 -13.71 10.51
CA GLY A 205 7.85 -13.20 9.37
C GLY A 205 8.49 -11.82 9.56
N LEU A 206 8.08 -11.06 10.58
CA LEU A 206 8.83 -9.91 11.05
C LEU A 206 9.66 -10.40 12.23
N GLY A 207 10.95 -10.68 11.99
CA GLY A 207 11.86 -11.22 12.99
C GLY A 207 12.03 -10.35 14.22
N ARG A 208 12.86 -10.78 15.17
CA ARG A 208 13.30 -9.89 16.25
C ARG A 208 14.39 -8.94 15.74
N GLY A 209 13.98 -7.97 14.92
CA GLY A 209 14.65 -6.69 14.68
C GLY A 209 16.03 -6.74 14.01
N TYR A 210 16.08 -6.75 12.67
CA TYR A 210 17.27 -6.35 11.90
C TYR A 210 17.08 -4.96 11.34
N TYR A 211 17.95 -4.06 11.77
CA TYR A 211 17.78 -2.64 11.53
C TYR A 211 18.80 -2.15 10.52
N SER A 212 18.32 -1.38 9.56
CA SER A 212 19.17 -0.60 8.67
C SER A 212 18.94 0.88 8.90
N HIS A 213 19.96 1.60 9.36
CA HIS A 213 19.82 2.97 9.82
C HIS A 213 21.08 3.80 9.62
N ILE A 214 20.97 5.12 9.40
CA ILE A 214 22.14 6.02 9.25
C ILE A 214 22.34 7.02 10.41
N ASP A 215 21.38 7.21 11.32
CA ASP A 215 21.58 8.13 12.45
C ASP A 215 22.58 7.57 13.47
N ARG A 216 23.35 8.47 14.07
CA ARG A 216 24.38 8.19 15.07
C ARG A 216 23.85 8.11 16.51
N GLY A 217 22.59 8.51 16.74
CA GLY A 217 22.04 8.78 18.08
C GLY A 217 21.57 7.60 18.95
N ARG A 218 21.48 6.35 18.46
CA ARG A 218 20.94 5.22 19.25
C ARG A 218 21.78 3.94 19.16
N ALA A 219 21.82 3.19 20.27
CA ALA A 219 22.62 1.97 20.48
C ALA A 219 22.21 0.75 19.62
N ARG A 220 21.28 0.89 18.65
CA ARG A 220 20.82 -0.21 17.78
C ARG A 220 20.81 0.15 16.29
N ASN A 221 21.60 1.15 15.89
CA ASN A 221 21.67 1.59 14.51
C ASN A 221 22.80 0.85 13.80
N TYR A 222 22.42 -0.03 12.87
CA TYR A 222 23.37 -0.81 12.10
C TYR A 222 23.15 -0.56 10.62
N HIS A 223 24.22 -0.67 9.84
CA HIS A 223 24.09 -1.04 8.44
C HIS A 223 23.96 -2.55 8.42
N HIS A 224 22.91 -3.07 7.78
CA HIS A 224 22.77 -4.50 7.55
C HIS A 224 23.03 -4.80 6.07
N ALA A 225 23.82 -5.83 5.80
CA ALA A 225 24.13 -6.31 4.48
C ALA A 225 23.97 -7.82 4.42
N ASP A 226 23.28 -8.31 3.40
CA ASP A 226 23.02 -9.73 3.24
C ASP A 226 23.59 -10.24 1.91
N ASP A 227 24.15 -11.45 1.92
CA ASP A 227 24.87 -11.98 0.77
C ASP A 227 23.94 -12.63 -0.26
N PHE A 228 24.36 -12.55 -1.51
CA PHE A 228 23.73 -13.27 -2.60
C PHE A 228 24.75 -13.74 -3.62
N ARG A 229 24.31 -14.70 -4.43
CA ARG A 229 25.09 -15.30 -5.50
C ARG A 229 24.15 -15.61 -6.66
N LEU A 230 24.47 -15.08 -7.83
CA LEU A 230 23.70 -15.32 -9.05
C LEU A 230 24.10 -16.66 -9.66
N ALA A 231 23.15 -17.36 -10.28
CA ALA A 231 23.41 -18.65 -10.94
C ALA A 231 24.17 -18.50 -12.27
N SER A 232 24.14 -17.31 -12.87
CA SER A 232 24.84 -16.97 -14.10
C SER A 232 25.15 -15.48 -14.13
N ASP A 233 26.03 -15.08 -15.04
CA ASP A 233 26.22 -13.68 -15.40
C ASP A 233 24.87 -13.02 -15.68
N ALA A 234 24.69 -11.81 -15.17
CA ALA A 234 23.44 -11.10 -15.36
C ALA A 234 23.61 -9.58 -15.30
N THR A 235 22.62 -8.91 -15.87
CA THR A 235 22.42 -7.47 -15.79
C THR A 235 21.25 -7.20 -14.85
N ILE A 236 21.52 -6.67 -13.66
CA ILE A 236 20.48 -6.25 -12.71
C ILE A 236 19.91 -4.91 -13.14
N ARG A 237 18.59 -4.78 -13.09
CA ARG A 237 17.86 -3.56 -13.46
C ARG A 237 16.94 -3.04 -12.39
N ALA A 238 16.42 -3.91 -11.53
CA ALA A 238 15.56 -3.49 -10.42
C ALA A 238 15.81 -4.35 -9.18
N ILE A 239 15.48 -3.77 -8.03
CA ILE A 239 15.57 -4.43 -6.74
C ILE A 239 14.21 -4.33 -6.07
N ARG A 240 13.76 -5.44 -5.49
CA ARG A 240 12.56 -5.52 -4.67
C ARG A 240 12.94 -6.01 -3.27
N TRP A 241 12.38 -5.40 -2.23
CA TRP A 241 12.66 -5.78 -0.84
C TRP A 241 11.43 -5.63 0.06
N TRP A 242 11.49 -6.28 1.23
CA TRP A 242 10.39 -6.29 2.20
C TRP A 242 10.86 -5.82 3.57
N GLY A 243 10.00 -5.06 4.24
CA GLY A 243 10.22 -4.68 5.64
C GLY A 243 9.13 -3.77 6.18
N ALA A 244 9.31 -3.33 7.42
CA ALA A 244 8.36 -2.47 8.11
C ALA A 244 9.10 -1.39 8.90
N ALA A 245 8.46 -0.25 9.11
CA ALA A 245 8.92 0.69 10.13
C ALA A 245 8.51 0.20 11.52
N GLU A 246 9.44 0.22 12.47
CA GLU A 246 9.19 -0.01 13.89
C GLU A 246 8.52 1.24 14.47
N VAL A 247 7.20 1.23 14.62
CA VAL A 247 6.47 2.33 15.28
C VAL A 247 6.79 2.33 16.77
N GLY A 248 7.28 3.47 17.28
CA GLY A 248 7.51 3.65 18.72
C GLY A 248 6.25 3.41 19.57
N GLU A 249 6.41 3.09 20.86
CA GLU A 249 5.29 3.03 21.81
C GLU A 249 4.57 4.39 21.86
N GLY A 250 3.46 4.51 21.13
CA GLY A 250 2.69 5.75 21.01
C GLY A 250 2.72 6.42 19.62
N GLY A 251 3.45 5.86 18.65
CA GLY A 251 3.31 6.25 17.25
C GLY A 251 1.96 5.79 16.72
N GLY A 252 1.08 6.73 16.35
CA GLY A 252 -0.16 6.43 15.65
C GLY A 252 0.09 5.73 14.32
N GLU A 253 -0.98 5.31 13.63
CA GLU A 253 -0.96 4.67 12.30
C GLU A 253 -0.49 5.63 11.17
N GLY A 254 0.58 6.38 11.40
CA GLY A 254 1.15 7.36 10.48
C GLY A 254 2.14 6.72 9.50
N ALA A 255 2.34 7.41 8.38
CA ALA A 255 3.34 7.07 7.38
C ALA A 255 4.71 6.83 8.03
N PRO A 256 5.47 5.81 7.56
CA PRO A 256 6.75 5.46 8.14
C PRO A 256 7.66 6.70 8.17
N ASN A 257 8.37 6.93 9.28
CA ASN A 257 9.34 8.03 9.42
C ASN A 257 10.61 7.79 8.58
N ILE A 258 10.44 7.55 7.28
CA ILE A 258 11.50 7.28 6.32
C ILE A 258 11.37 8.30 5.19
N ARG A 259 12.44 9.08 4.97
CA ARG A 259 12.56 10.10 3.93
C ARG A 259 13.05 9.49 2.62
N ASP A 260 14.10 8.69 2.70
CA ASP A 260 14.69 8.00 1.55
C ASP A 260 15.39 6.71 1.96
N TYR A 261 15.75 5.91 0.96
CA TYR A 261 16.55 4.69 1.09
C TYR A 261 17.83 4.84 0.28
N THR A 262 18.97 4.41 0.81
CA THR A 262 20.19 4.18 0.02
C THR A 262 20.38 2.69 -0.20
N LEU A 263 20.36 2.28 -1.46
CA LEU A 263 20.71 0.94 -1.90
C LEU A 263 22.21 0.87 -2.19
N ARG A 264 22.86 -0.20 -1.73
CA ARG A 264 24.26 -0.52 -2.02
C ARG A 264 24.40 -1.97 -2.44
N ILE A 265 25.10 -2.19 -3.55
CA ILE A 265 25.66 -3.51 -3.89
C ILE A 265 27.16 -3.47 -3.64
N LEU A 266 27.64 -4.41 -2.84
CA LEU A 266 29.05 -4.54 -2.49
C LEU A 266 29.62 -5.85 -3.04
N GLY A 267 30.88 -5.85 -3.44
CA GLY A 267 31.62 -7.09 -3.69
C GLY A 267 31.97 -7.79 -2.37
N ALA A 268 32.41 -9.04 -2.43
CA ALA A 268 33.04 -9.70 -1.28
C ALA A 268 34.50 -9.25 -1.10
N ASP A 269 34.95 -9.10 0.14
CA ASP A 269 36.36 -8.92 0.50
C ASP A 269 37.12 -10.26 0.55
N ALA A 270 38.40 -10.24 0.91
CA ALA A 270 39.24 -11.43 0.97
C ALA A 270 38.84 -12.39 2.10
N GLU A 271 38.17 -11.88 3.13
CA GLU A 271 37.66 -12.60 4.29
C GLU A 271 36.23 -13.16 4.07
N GLY A 272 35.62 -12.84 2.94
CA GLY A 272 34.28 -13.25 2.56
C GLY A 272 33.17 -12.42 3.22
N GLY A 273 33.48 -11.19 3.66
CA GLY A 273 32.53 -10.18 4.12
C GLY A 273 32.29 -9.08 3.08
N PRO A 274 31.49 -8.04 3.41
CA PRO A 274 31.18 -6.97 2.49
C PRO A 274 32.41 -6.05 2.23
N GLY A 275 32.87 -6.05 0.98
CA GLY A 275 34.01 -5.30 0.47
C GLY A 275 33.63 -3.97 -0.22
N PRO A 276 34.23 -3.63 -1.38
CA PRO A 276 34.04 -2.33 -2.03
C PRO A 276 32.60 -2.16 -2.56
N VAL A 277 32.10 -0.93 -2.51
CA VAL A 277 30.80 -0.56 -3.10
C VAL A 277 30.91 -0.54 -4.63
N LEU A 278 30.15 -1.39 -5.29
CA LEU A 278 30.07 -1.50 -6.75
C LEU A 278 28.95 -0.61 -7.32
N TYR A 279 27.90 -0.41 -6.52
CA TYR A 279 26.72 0.37 -6.85
C TYR A 279 26.17 1.09 -5.63
N GLU A 280 25.73 2.33 -5.81
CA GLU A 280 25.01 3.10 -4.81
C GLU A 280 23.93 3.96 -5.48
N GLN A 281 22.73 3.99 -4.90
CA GLN A 281 21.65 4.88 -5.32
C GLN A 281 20.82 5.28 -4.09
N THR A 282 20.47 6.57 -3.99
CA THR A 282 19.51 7.07 -2.99
C THR A 282 18.18 7.35 -3.66
N ILE A 283 17.09 6.87 -3.07
CA ILE A 283 15.73 6.90 -3.62
C ILE A 283 14.77 7.43 -2.56
N ALA A 284 14.01 8.46 -2.90
CA ALA A 284 12.95 8.99 -2.05
C ALA A 284 11.95 7.88 -1.67
N ALA A 285 11.49 7.84 -0.41
CA ALA A 285 10.66 6.73 0.07
C ALA A 285 9.37 6.58 -0.76
N GLU A 286 8.74 7.69 -1.17
CA GLU A 286 7.57 7.73 -2.04
C GLU A 286 7.83 7.15 -3.43
N ALA A 287 9.06 7.25 -3.94
CA ALA A 287 9.43 6.73 -5.26
C ALA A 287 9.62 5.20 -5.27
N THR A 288 9.64 4.56 -4.11
CA THR A 288 9.74 3.09 -3.99
C THR A 288 8.39 2.37 -4.16
N MET A 289 7.30 3.13 -4.32
CA MET A 289 5.92 2.64 -4.48
C MET A 289 5.57 1.55 -3.46
N PRO A 290 5.68 1.84 -2.15
CA PRO A 290 5.49 0.83 -1.11
C PRO A 290 4.07 0.25 -1.19
N THR A 291 3.97 -1.07 -1.33
CA THR A 291 2.68 -1.78 -1.34
C THR A 291 2.50 -2.56 -0.05
N PRO A 292 1.43 -2.33 0.72
CA PRO A 292 1.11 -3.12 1.90
C PRO A 292 1.01 -4.61 1.58
N THR A 293 1.61 -5.46 2.40
CA THR A 293 1.51 -6.92 2.26
C THR A 293 0.34 -7.52 3.05
N GLY A 294 -0.29 -6.71 3.91
CA GLY A 294 -1.26 -7.16 4.92
C GLY A 294 -0.63 -7.90 6.10
N ARG A 295 0.70 -8.07 6.13
CA ARG A 295 1.42 -8.66 7.28
C ARG A 295 1.73 -7.58 8.30
N ARG A 296 1.37 -7.82 9.56
CA ARG A 296 1.74 -6.99 10.72
C ARG A 296 2.50 -7.84 11.73
N GLY A 297 3.54 -7.27 12.35
CA GLY A 297 4.37 -8.02 13.29
C GLY A 297 3.63 -8.22 14.60
N ARG A 298 3.41 -9.47 15.01
CA ARG A 298 2.86 -9.79 16.34
C ARG A 298 4.01 -10.02 17.33
N GLY A 299 4.58 -8.91 17.82
CA GLY A 299 5.55 -8.92 18.91
C GLY A 299 4.92 -8.55 20.25
N ALA A 300 5.22 -9.30 21.31
CA ALA A 300 4.70 -9.03 22.66
C ALA A 300 5.32 -7.79 23.35
N GLN A 301 6.23 -7.06 22.68
CA GLN A 301 7.00 -5.98 23.30
C GLN A 301 7.03 -4.66 22.52
N ARG A 302 6.66 -4.62 21.23
CA ARG A 302 6.54 -3.38 20.43
C ARG A 302 5.52 -3.57 19.32
N ALA A 303 4.74 -2.53 19.02
CA ALA A 303 3.91 -2.50 17.82
C ALA A 303 4.86 -2.45 16.60
N HIS A 304 4.77 -3.42 15.71
CA HIS A 304 5.46 -3.33 14.42
C HIS A 304 4.48 -2.72 13.42
N GLY A 305 4.98 -1.85 12.55
CA GLY A 305 4.20 -1.33 11.44
C GLY A 305 3.77 -2.44 10.48
N GLU A 306 2.87 -2.08 9.57
CA GLU A 306 2.55 -2.93 8.42
C GLU A 306 3.80 -3.13 7.55
N GLU A 307 4.03 -4.38 7.15
CA GLU A 307 5.11 -4.70 6.24
C GLU A 307 4.72 -4.31 4.82
N HIS A 308 5.65 -3.63 4.15
CA HIS A 308 5.51 -3.20 2.78
C HIS A 308 6.53 -3.92 1.89
N VAL A 309 6.13 -4.14 0.64
CA VAL A 309 7.07 -4.44 -0.45
C VAL A 309 7.43 -3.14 -1.16
N HIS A 310 8.71 -2.94 -1.40
CA HIS A 310 9.25 -1.82 -2.14
C HIS A 310 9.89 -2.33 -3.42
N THR A 311 9.70 -1.64 -4.54
CA THR A 311 10.34 -1.99 -5.82
C THR A 311 10.92 -0.72 -6.43
N VAL A 312 12.16 -0.81 -6.92
CA VAL A 312 12.81 0.32 -7.58
C VAL A 312 13.68 -0.12 -8.75
N ASP A 313 13.64 0.67 -9.82
CA ASP A 313 14.57 0.57 -10.93
C ASP A 313 15.90 1.23 -10.60
N LEU A 314 16.98 0.56 -10.96
CA LEU A 314 18.33 1.07 -10.78
C LEU A 314 18.59 2.19 -11.76
N ALA A 315 19.13 3.31 -11.27
CA ALA A 315 19.50 4.48 -12.09
C ALA A 315 20.49 4.15 -13.23
N ARG A 316 21.20 3.02 -13.13
CA ARG A 316 21.95 2.38 -14.20
C ARG A 316 21.89 0.88 -14.01
N ALA A 317 21.85 0.14 -15.12
CA ALA A 317 22.00 -1.31 -15.10
C ALA A 317 23.34 -1.71 -14.45
N LEU A 318 23.33 -2.79 -13.67
CA LEU A 318 24.50 -3.29 -12.98
C LEU A 318 24.86 -4.68 -13.49
N GLU A 319 26.02 -4.79 -14.13
CA GLU A 319 26.57 -6.07 -14.57
C GLU A 319 27.24 -6.78 -13.40
N LEU A 320 26.78 -8.00 -13.11
CA LEU A 320 27.35 -8.87 -12.10
C LEU A 320 27.70 -10.22 -12.73
N ASP A 321 28.76 -10.82 -12.23
CA ASP A 321 29.24 -12.12 -12.68
C ASP A 321 28.51 -13.23 -11.93
N GLY A 322 28.17 -14.29 -12.65
CA GLY A 322 27.61 -15.49 -12.05
C GLY A 322 28.60 -16.09 -11.07
N GLU A 323 28.08 -16.87 -10.12
CA GLU A 323 28.91 -17.63 -9.20
C GLU A 323 29.85 -16.76 -8.33
N THR A 324 29.69 -15.44 -8.31
CA THR A 324 30.41 -14.50 -7.43
C THR A 324 29.52 -14.10 -6.26
N THR A 325 30.10 -13.97 -5.06
CA THR A 325 29.37 -13.51 -3.87
C THR A 325 29.37 -11.99 -3.82
N TYR A 326 28.18 -11.44 -3.65
CA TYR A 326 27.93 -10.01 -3.49
C TYR A 326 27.09 -9.79 -2.23
N PHE A 327 26.98 -8.54 -1.80
CA PHE A 327 26.13 -8.15 -0.68
C PHE A 327 25.17 -7.05 -1.09
N LEU A 328 23.93 -7.14 -0.65
CA LEU A 328 22.94 -6.07 -0.72
C LEU A 328 22.79 -5.42 0.65
N ALA A 329 22.98 -4.10 0.72
CA ALA A 329 22.63 -3.31 1.87
C ALA A 329 21.59 -2.24 1.47
N ILE A 330 20.49 -2.17 2.22
CA ILE A 330 19.46 -1.13 2.08
C ILE A 330 19.47 -0.34 3.36
N LEU A 331 19.70 0.97 3.27
CA LEU A 331 19.83 1.87 4.39
C LEU A 331 18.63 2.81 4.37
N ALA A 332 17.84 2.83 5.44
CA ALA A 332 16.71 3.73 5.52
C ALA A 332 17.09 5.02 6.28
N HIS A 333 16.76 6.16 5.70
CA HIS A 333 17.04 7.47 6.27
C HIS A 333 15.74 8.09 6.77
N ARG A 334 15.78 8.69 7.95
CA ARG A 334 14.59 9.25 8.58
C ARG A 334 14.36 10.71 8.25
N SER A 335 13.11 11.12 8.42
CA SER A 335 12.73 12.53 8.44
C SER A 335 12.99 13.15 9.82
N ASP A 336 12.70 12.42 10.90
CA ASP A 336 12.95 12.83 12.29
C ASP A 336 13.91 11.84 12.99
N PRO A 337 15.04 12.27 13.57
CA PRO A 337 15.99 11.41 14.28
C PRO A 337 15.43 10.68 15.52
N ALA A 338 14.29 11.10 16.09
CA ALA A 338 13.76 10.58 17.34
C ALA A 338 12.75 9.41 17.21
N GLY A 339 12.21 9.13 16.02
CA GLY A 339 11.12 8.15 15.83
C GLY A 339 11.54 6.71 15.48
N ASP A 340 10.84 6.15 14.50
CA ASP A 340 10.88 4.75 14.04
C ASP A 340 12.20 4.31 13.39
N THR A 341 12.49 3.02 13.45
CA THR A 341 13.62 2.39 12.75
C THR A 341 13.11 1.50 11.63
N TRP A 342 13.86 1.37 10.53
CA TRP A 342 13.52 0.40 9.49
C TRP A 342 13.92 -1.01 9.92
N GLN A 343 12.99 -1.94 9.79
CA GLN A 343 13.20 -3.34 10.08
C GLN A 343 13.02 -4.19 8.82
N TRP A 344 14.02 -5.02 8.53
CA TRP A 344 13.92 -6.02 7.47
C TRP A 344 12.94 -7.14 7.82
N SER A 345 12.29 -7.67 6.77
CA SER A 345 11.55 -8.93 6.85
C SER A 345 12.53 -10.10 6.74
N ASP A 346 12.33 -11.14 7.55
CA ASP A 346 13.18 -12.34 7.56
C ASP A 346 12.82 -13.24 6.36
N ALA A 347 13.82 -13.91 5.78
CA ALA A 347 13.66 -15.00 4.83
C ALA A 347 13.85 -16.39 5.49
N GLU A 348 13.31 -17.46 4.87
CA GLU A 348 13.32 -18.82 5.46
C GLU A 348 14.71 -19.49 5.49
N ALA A 349 15.70 -18.86 4.86
CA ALA A 349 17.03 -19.42 4.74
C ALA A 349 17.90 -18.94 5.92
N ARG A 350 18.21 -19.84 6.85
CA ARG A 350 19.38 -19.70 7.74
C ARG A 350 20.61 -20.32 7.07
N ASN A 351 20.82 -20.02 5.79
CA ASN A 351 21.86 -20.71 5.01
C ASN A 351 22.93 -19.77 4.45
N ARG A 352 22.89 -18.47 4.78
CA ARG A 352 23.90 -17.50 4.34
C ARG A 352 24.36 -16.52 5.42
N ARG A 353 25.32 -15.67 5.05
CA ARG A 353 26.16 -14.85 5.91
C ARG A 353 25.70 -13.41 5.82
N SER A 354 24.89 -13.01 6.80
CA SER A 354 24.58 -11.60 6.99
C SER A 354 25.70 -10.90 7.76
N PHE A 355 25.84 -9.60 7.54
CA PHE A 355 26.78 -8.76 8.27
C PHE A 355 26.08 -7.52 8.79
N SER A 356 26.57 -7.03 9.93
CA SER A 356 26.23 -5.69 10.38
C SER A 356 27.45 -4.89 10.77
N ARG A 357 27.29 -3.58 10.75
CA ARG A 357 28.23 -2.68 11.43
C ARG A 357 27.50 -1.49 12.00
N PRO A 358 27.95 -0.94 13.14
CA PRO A 358 27.52 0.39 13.56
C PRO A 358 27.73 1.41 12.44
N VAL A 359 26.86 2.42 12.35
CA VAL A 359 26.93 3.49 11.32
C VAL A 359 28.34 4.10 11.20
N ASP A 360 28.98 4.34 12.36
CA ASP A 360 30.29 4.97 12.44
C ASP A 360 31.46 3.97 12.44
N ALA A 361 31.17 2.68 12.36
CA ALA A 361 32.18 1.65 12.27
C ALA A 361 32.60 1.41 10.82
N VAL A 362 33.90 1.16 10.63
CA VAL A 362 34.46 0.78 9.33
C VAL A 362 34.33 -0.73 9.11
N VAL A 363 34.37 -1.50 10.20
CA VAL A 363 34.48 -2.97 10.18
C VAL A 363 33.11 -3.61 10.24
N TRP A 364 32.86 -4.54 9.32
CA TRP A 364 31.70 -5.43 9.34
C TRP A 364 31.89 -6.56 10.36
N GLN A 365 30.82 -6.90 11.05
CA GLN A 365 30.75 -8.00 12.01
C GLN A 365 29.83 -9.07 11.45
N ASP A 366 30.31 -10.32 11.45
CA ASP A 366 29.55 -11.50 11.02
C ASP A 366 28.32 -11.64 11.93
N LEU A 367 27.15 -11.80 11.31
CA LEU A 367 25.88 -12.05 11.96
C LEU A 367 25.35 -13.39 11.48
N ILE A 368 25.39 -14.38 12.37
CA ILE A 368 24.72 -15.66 12.14
C ILE A 368 23.24 -15.46 12.44
N ASP A 369 22.45 -15.20 11.40
CA ASP A 369 21.02 -14.99 11.55
C ASP A 369 20.16 -15.40 10.34
N ALA A 370 18.88 -15.02 10.34
CA ALA A 370 18.00 -15.11 9.19
C ALA A 370 18.39 -14.07 8.12
N ASP A 371 18.41 -14.54 6.88
CA ASP A 371 18.64 -13.71 5.70
C ASP A 371 17.56 -12.61 5.56
N SER A 372 17.91 -11.50 4.94
CA SER A 372 16.99 -10.42 4.55
C SER A 372 16.14 -10.84 3.34
N ALA A 373 14.85 -10.51 3.35
CA ALA A 373 14.00 -10.75 2.20
C ALA A 373 14.22 -9.70 1.10
N PHE A 374 14.75 -10.14 -0.04
CA PHE A 374 14.86 -9.33 -1.26
C PHE A 374 14.86 -10.17 -2.54
N GLU A 375 14.67 -9.50 -3.66
CA GLU A 375 14.63 -10.07 -5.00
C GLU A 375 15.35 -9.14 -5.99
N LEU A 376 16.20 -9.72 -6.84
CA LEU A 376 16.92 -9.03 -7.89
C LEU A 376 16.28 -9.34 -9.23
N LEU A 377 15.92 -8.28 -9.96
CA LEU A 377 15.23 -8.36 -11.25
C LEU A 377 16.16 -7.88 -12.36
N GLY A 378 16.21 -8.62 -13.46
CA GLY A 378 17.06 -8.26 -14.60
C GLY A 378 17.06 -9.30 -15.69
N VAL A 379 18.16 -9.38 -16.45
CA VAL A 379 18.32 -10.35 -17.55
C VAL A 379 19.61 -11.14 -17.39
N THR A 380 19.55 -12.44 -17.66
CA THR A 380 20.76 -13.29 -17.76
C THR A 380 21.54 -12.91 -19.01
N ARG A 381 22.87 -12.89 -18.92
CA ARG A 381 23.77 -12.60 -20.04
C ARG A 381 24.26 -13.85 -20.76
#